data_AF-A0A961HWX5-F1
#
_entry.id   AF-A0A961HWX5-F1
#
_cell.length_a   1.000
_cell.length_b   1.000
_cell.length_c   1.000
_cell.angle_alpha   90.00
_cell.angle_beta   90.00
_cell.angle_gamma   90.00
#
_symmetry.space_group_name_H-M   'P 1'
#
loop_
_entity.id
_entity.type
_entity.pdbx_description
1 polymer ?
#
loop_
_entity_poly.entity_id
_entity_poly.type
_entity_poly.pdbx_seq_one_letter_code
_entity_poly.pdbx_strand_id
1 'polypeptide(L)'
;MYVYKSTSITMQTPDNFKQSVSEFNAEQTVGYESAAGATLIHSRASNPVTHGLRMTGRGNLRERLQRLVATESGDDPLINRQIRRQKERDWRRKLRKGLELTKTYSPVMRATALACILSIVYHLVLPGPQLMAQTFQEFDDFSRTDVERFMDRADRKSDVNDWNNYVDIGIATEYVEWENDALEKLNERFEEIADDDALDNAQKELERDAARALFNAAAIDWEADAEDLIYERRGEWRALQEDLDVVEIDPAEYEAAVAQAEADLAAVVELDLNSWDTLVSAALQNARDAFEAELNAKISTAESNNAAISGDERIAFEQELLEREQQIRSEFLLRDNFYVLRARNQ
;
A
#
# COMPACT_ATOMS: atom_id res chain seq x y z
N MET A 1 25.81 -43.70 25.04
CA MET A 1 25.57 -42.73 26.12
C MET A 1 26.47 -41.53 25.83
N TYR A 2 25.98 -40.56 25.08
CA TYR A 2 26.73 -39.36 24.69
C TYR A 2 26.12 -38.17 25.40
N VAL A 3 26.95 -37.47 26.18
CA VAL A 3 26.60 -36.29 26.95
C VAL A 3 26.88 -35.07 26.07
N TYR A 4 25.84 -34.37 25.63
CA TYR A 4 25.98 -33.03 25.04
C TYR A 4 26.08 -32.00 26.18
N LYS A 5 27.21 -31.29 26.25
CA LYS A 5 27.32 -30.05 27.02
C LYS A 5 26.62 -28.95 26.23
N SER A 6 25.56 -28.39 26.79
CA SER A 6 24.98 -27.14 26.27
C SER A 6 25.85 -25.98 26.75
N THR A 7 26.28 -25.15 25.81
CA THR A 7 26.92 -23.87 26.09
C THR A 7 25.84 -22.82 25.81
N SER A 8 25.29 -22.24 26.87
CA SER A 8 24.37 -21.10 26.77
C SER A 8 25.15 -19.88 26.32
N ILE A 9 24.91 -19.42 25.09
CA ILE A 9 25.31 -18.09 24.63
C ILE A 9 24.19 -17.15 25.04
N THR A 10 24.47 -16.27 26.01
CA THR A 10 23.57 -15.18 26.38
C THR A 10 23.79 -14.06 25.36
N MET A 11 22.93 -13.94 24.35
CA MET A 11 22.92 -12.79 23.44
C MET A 11 22.44 -11.56 24.22
N GLN A 12 23.33 -10.60 24.43
CA GLN A 12 22.96 -9.25 24.82
C GLN A 12 22.51 -8.51 23.56
N THR A 13 21.22 -8.20 23.46
CA THR A 13 20.69 -7.26 22.46
C THR A 13 21.33 -5.89 22.66
N PRO A 14 21.68 -5.14 21.59
CA PRO A 14 22.13 -3.76 21.71
C PRO A 14 21.05 -2.89 22.36
N ASP A 15 21.41 -2.15 23.41
CA ASP A 15 20.48 -1.31 24.18
C ASP A 15 19.87 -0.15 23.36
N ASN A 16 20.49 0.22 22.24
CA ASN A 16 20.08 1.37 21.42
C ASN A 16 18.77 1.11 20.64
N PHE A 17 18.53 -0.11 20.16
CA PHE A 17 17.32 -0.46 19.41
C PHE A 17 16.07 -0.52 20.33
N LYS A 18 16.25 -0.98 21.57
CA LYS A 18 15.15 -0.97 22.57
C LYS A 18 14.80 0.43 23.01
N GLN A 19 15.78 1.33 23.04
CA GLN A 19 15.56 2.69 23.50
C GLN A 19 14.76 3.52 22.47
N SER A 20 15.06 3.41 21.17
CA SER A 20 14.30 4.10 20.10
C SER A 20 12.84 3.64 20.02
N VAL A 21 12.59 2.32 20.10
CA VAL A 21 11.24 1.74 20.06
C VAL A 21 10.44 2.09 21.34
N SER A 22 11.09 2.23 22.49
CA SER A 22 10.42 2.60 23.75
C SER A 22 10.11 4.10 23.87
N GLU A 23 10.97 4.97 23.35
CA GLU A 23 10.78 6.43 23.39
C GLU A 23 9.68 6.88 22.40
N PHE A 24 9.52 6.18 21.26
CA PHE A 24 8.44 6.46 20.29
C PHE A 24 7.03 6.07 20.82
N ASN A 25 6.92 4.94 21.54
CA ASN A 25 5.64 4.50 22.12
C ASN A 25 5.15 5.40 23.27
N ALA A 26 6.05 6.12 23.95
CA ALA A 26 5.69 7.05 25.02
C ALA A 26 5.13 8.39 24.50
N GLU A 27 5.49 8.81 23.28
CA GLU A 27 4.98 10.05 22.69
C GLU A 27 3.55 9.94 22.14
N GLN A 28 3.07 8.73 21.80
CA GLN A 28 1.67 8.53 21.39
C GLN A 28 0.66 8.57 22.54
N THR A 29 1.08 8.44 23.81
CA THR A 29 0.15 8.36 24.96
C THR A 29 -0.18 9.71 25.60
N VAL A 30 0.42 10.82 25.16
CA VAL A 30 0.22 12.16 25.75
C VAL A 30 -0.40 13.10 24.72
N GLY A 31 -1.69 12.91 24.41
CA GLY A 31 -2.32 13.72 23.38
C GLY A 31 -3.85 13.70 23.30
N TYR A 32 -4.57 13.39 24.39
CA TYR A 32 -6.03 13.53 24.40
C TYR A 32 -6.56 14.16 25.69
N GLU A 33 -6.53 15.49 25.75
CA GLU A 33 -7.45 16.25 26.59
C GLU A 33 -8.20 17.32 25.76
N SER A 34 -9.53 17.10 25.66
CA SER A 34 -10.58 18.12 25.67
C SER A 34 -10.61 19.22 24.59
N ALA A 35 -11.65 19.19 23.74
CA ALA A 35 -12.60 20.30 23.61
C ALA A 35 -13.87 19.88 22.85
N ALA A 36 -14.98 19.75 23.59
CA ALA A 36 -16.33 19.75 23.06
C ALA A 36 -16.73 21.19 22.68
N GLY A 37 -17.39 21.37 21.53
CA GLY A 37 -17.91 22.67 21.11
C GLY A 37 -18.87 22.56 19.92
N ALA A 38 -20.16 22.40 20.22
CA ALA A 38 -21.24 22.40 19.25
C ALA A 38 -21.38 23.76 18.54
N THR A 39 -21.67 23.78 17.23
CA THR A 39 -22.47 24.86 16.62
C THR A 39 -23.26 24.35 15.42
N LEU A 40 -24.57 24.59 15.49
CA LEU A 40 -25.64 24.23 14.58
C LEU A 40 -26.03 25.50 13.83
N ILE A 41 -25.93 25.57 12.48
CA ILE A 41 -26.58 26.63 11.68
C ILE A 41 -27.16 26.07 10.38
N HIS A 42 -28.41 26.46 10.14
CA HIS A 42 -29.33 26.10 9.07
C HIS A 42 -28.98 26.60 7.65
N SER A 43 -29.34 25.74 6.69
CA SER A 43 -30.04 25.96 5.40
C SER A 43 -29.67 27.10 4.44
N ARG A 44 -29.41 26.72 3.17
CA ARG A 44 -30.03 27.39 2.01
C ARG A 44 -30.07 26.50 0.77
N ALA A 45 -31.28 26.33 0.23
CA ALA A 45 -31.60 25.61 -0.98
C ALA A 45 -31.21 26.39 -2.26
N SER A 46 -30.88 25.67 -3.33
CA SER A 46 -31.18 26.09 -4.71
C SER A 46 -31.29 24.88 -5.66
N ASN A 47 -32.21 25.03 -6.62
CA ASN A 47 -32.88 24.01 -7.45
C ASN A 47 -32.03 23.20 -8.44
N PRO A 48 -32.56 22.07 -8.94
CA PRO A 48 -31.95 21.22 -9.97
C PRO A 48 -32.27 21.71 -11.39
N VAL A 49 -31.29 21.64 -12.29
CA VAL A 49 -31.49 21.78 -13.74
C VAL A 49 -31.59 20.39 -14.35
N THR A 50 -32.75 20.13 -14.94
CA THR A 50 -33.06 18.98 -15.79
C THR A 50 -32.46 19.19 -17.18
N HIS A 51 -31.64 18.25 -17.65
CA HIS A 51 -31.39 18.05 -19.08
C HIS A 51 -31.65 16.58 -19.44
N GLY A 52 -32.75 16.37 -20.16
CA GLY A 52 -33.08 15.10 -20.78
C GLY A 52 -32.16 14.79 -21.95
N LEU A 53 -31.63 13.57 -21.96
CA LEU A 53 -30.99 12.96 -23.12
C LEU A 53 -31.88 11.80 -23.60
N ARG A 54 -32.60 12.06 -24.69
CA ARG A 54 -33.19 11.02 -25.54
C ARG A 54 -32.07 10.15 -26.08
N MET A 55 -32.08 8.85 -25.75
CA MET A 55 -31.22 7.86 -26.41
C MET A 55 -32.01 7.11 -27.47
N THR A 56 -31.66 7.33 -28.73
CA THR A 56 -31.99 6.45 -29.86
C THR A 56 -30.69 5.84 -30.36
N GLY A 57 -30.54 4.51 -30.30
CA GLY A 57 -29.41 3.82 -30.91
C GLY A 57 -29.17 2.43 -30.36
N ARG A 58 -29.59 1.40 -31.11
CA ARG A 58 -29.21 -0.01 -30.92
C ARG A 58 -27.70 -0.16 -31.16
N GLY A 59 -26.95 -0.47 -30.11
CA GLY A 59 -25.54 -0.85 -30.15
C GLY A 59 -25.31 -2.05 -29.22
N ASN A 60 -24.45 -2.98 -29.64
CA ASN A 60 -24.25 -4.29 -29.03
C ASN A 60 -23.74 -4.16 -27.57
N LEU A 61 -24.37 -4.87 -26.62
CA LEU A 61 -24.14 -4.75 -25.17
C LEU A 61 -22.67 -4.95 -24.78
N ARG A 62 -21.94 -5.76 -25.55
CA ARG A 62 -20.52 -6.05 -25.38
C ARG A 62 -19.60 -4.83 -25.56
N GLU A 63 -19.95 -3.90 -26.46
CA GLU A 63 -19.21 -2.63 -26.62
C GLU A 63 -19.54 -1.61 -25.52
N ARG A 64 -20.71 -1.72 -24.88
CA ARG A 64 -21.08 -0.86 -23.74
C ARG A 64 -20.38 -1.30 -22.46
N LEU A 65 -20.22 -2.60 -22.25
CA LEU A 65 -19.48 -3.15 -21.11
C LEU A 65 -17.97 -2.90 -21.21
N GLN A 66 -17.38 -3.01 -22.41
CA GLN A 66 -15.97 -2.64 -22.61
C GLN A 66 -15.68 -1.14 -22.41
N ARG A 67 -16.68 -0.25 -22.60
CA ARG A 67 -16.53 1.18 -22.29
C ARG A 67 -16.72 1.50 -20.81
N LEU A 68 -17.54 0.73 -20.09
CA LEU A 68 -17.75 0.91 -18.65
C LEU A 68 -16.54 0.44 -17.84
N VAL A 69 -15.93 -0.71 -18.21
CA VAL A 69 -14.70 -1.22 -17.60
C VAL A 69 -13.48 -0.31 -17.88
N ALA A 70 -13.49 0.42 -19.00
CA ALA A 70 -12.46 1.42 -19.31
C ALA A 70 -12.66 2.77 -18.59
N THR A 71 -13.83 3.04 -18.00
CA THR A 71 -14.10 4.28 -17.25
C THR A 71 -13.92 4.15 -15.74
N GLU A 72 -13.87 2.94 -15.19
CA GLU A 72 -13.59 2.71 -13.77
C GLU A 72 -12.10 2.52 -13.44
N SER A 73 -11.25 2.23 -14.43
CA SER A 73 -9.81 1.99 -14.21
C SER A 73 -8.92 3.23 -14.21
N GLY A 74 -9.46 4.46 -14.28
CA GLY A 74 -8.64 5.69 -14.27
C GLY A 74 -7.68 5.86 -15.47
N ASP A 75 -7.63 4.88 -16.38
CA ASP A 75 -6.70 4.79 -17.49
C ASP A 75 -7.37 5.15 -18.83
N ASP A 76 -7.97 6.35 -18.91
CA ASP A 76 -8.35 6.89 -20.23
C ASP A 76 -7.09 7.49 -20.91
N PRO A 77 -6.52 6.83 -21.95
CA PRO A 77 -5.33 7.32 -22.63
C PRO A 77 -5.54 8.69 -23.30
N LEU A 78 -6.78 9.14 -23.53
CA LEU A 78 -7.08 10.49 -24.01
C LEU A 78 -6.97 11.53 -22.90
N ILE A 79 -7.42 11.22 -21.68
CA ILE A 79 -7.30 12.10 -20.50
C ILE A 79 -5.82 12.21 -20.10
N ASN A 80 -5.10 11.09 -20.06
CA ASN A 80 -3.65 11.08 -19.78
C ASN A 80 -2.84 11.82 -20.86
N ARG A 81 -3.23 11.74 -22.14
CA ARG A 81 -2.63 12.58 -23.20
C ARG A 81 -2.96 14.06 -23.05
N GLN A 82 -4.16 14.43 -22.60
CA GLN A 82 -4.55 15.82 -22.39
C GLN A 82 -3.82 16.43 -21.19
N ILE A 83 -3.71 15.69 -20.08
CA ILE A 83 -2.96 16.09 -18.88
C ILE A 83 -1.47 16.23 -19.23
N ARG A 84 -0.89 15.28 -19.96
CA ARG A 84 0.51 15.36 -20.42
C ARG A 84 0.75 16.58 -21.32
N ARG A 85 -0.17 16.88 -22.25
CA ARG A 85 -0.10 18.10 -23.09
C ARG A 85 -0.34 19.39 -22.32
N GLN A 86 -1.08 19.38 -21.20
CA GLN A 86 -1.23 20.53 -20.33
C GLN A 86 0.03 20.77 -19.51
N LYS A 87 0.56 19.73 -18.85
CA LYS A 87 1.83 19.80 -18.10
C LYS A 87 2.99 20.25 -19.00
N GLU A 88 3.06 19.76 -20.23
CA GLU A 88 4.12 20.15 -21.19
C GLU A 88 3.99 21.63 -21.62
N ARG A 89 2.76 22.12 -21.85
CA ARG A 89 2.53 23.54 -22.17
C ARG A 89 2.87 24.44 -20.98
N ASP A 90 2.58 24.00 -19.76
CA ASP A 90 2.83 24.77 -18.56
C ASP A 90 4.33 24.81 -18.20
N TRP A 91 5.03 23.68 -18.36
CA TRP A 91 6.48 23.63 -18.21
C TRP A 91 7.20 24.48 -19.27
N ARG A 92 6.78 24.45 -20.53
CA ARG A 92 7.32 25.32 -21.59
C ARG A 92 7.09 26.81 -21.33
N ARG A 93 5.99 27.19 -20.65
CA ARG A 93 5.74 28.58 -20.21
C ARG A 93 6.63 28.97 -19.03
N LYS A 94 6.81 28.08 -18.04
CA LYS A 94 7.70 28.30 -16.90
C LYS A 94 9.16 28.43 -17.34
N LEU A 95 9.62 27.60 -18.28
CA LEU A 95 10.95 27.72 -18.88
C LEU A 95 11.14 29.04 -19.64
N ARG A 96 10.15 29.46 -20.45
CA ARG A 96 10.24 30.74 -21.17
C ARG A 96 10.33 31.93 -20.20
N LYS A 97 9.54 31.91 -19.11
CA LYS A 97 9.62 32.93 -18.05
C LYS A 97 10.95 32.88 -17.30
N GLY A 98 11.47 31.69 -17.01
CA GLY A 98 12.80 31.50 -16.39
C GLY A 98 13.94 32.04 -17.28
N LEU A 99 13.89 31.78 -18.58
CA LEU A 99 14.88 32.30 -19.54
C LEU A 99 14.77 33.83 -19.72
N GLU A 100 13.58 34.41 -19.69
CA GLU A 100 13.42 35.87 -19.74
C GLU A 100 13.89 36.55 -18.45
N LEU A 101 13.73 35.91 -17.30
CA LEU A 101 14.27 36.35 -16.01
C LEU A 101 15.82 36.39 -16.01
N THR A 102 16.50 35.47 -16.72
CA THR A 102 17.98 35.51 -16.80
C THR A 102 18.55 36.71 -17.58
N LYS A 103 17.73 37.39 -18.39
CA LYS A 103 18.15 38.60 -19.13
C LYS A 103 18.19 39.86 -18.27
N THR A 104 17.51 39.88 -17.12
CA THR A 104 17.35 41.06 -16.25
C THR A 104 18.19 41.06 -14.98
N TYR A 105 18.91 39.98 -14.67
CA TYR A 105 19.76 39.91 -13.47
C TYR A 105 21.17 40.49 -13.67
N SER A 106 21.65 41.21 -12.65
CA SER A 106 22.99 41.82 -12.62
C SER A 106 24.09 40.74 -12.75
N PRO A 107 25.28 41.09 -13.28
CA PRO A 107 26.38 40.14 -13.49
C PRO A 107 26.78 39.37 -12.23
N VAL A 108 26.52 39.93 -11.04
CA VAL A 108 26.77 39.28 -9.75
C VAL A 108 25.88 38.06 -9.54
N MET A 109 24.57 38.15 -9.78
CA MET A 109 23.67 36.99 -9.63
C MET A 109 23.94 35.89 -10.66
N ARG A 110 24.43 36.26 -11.86
CA ARG A 110 24.87 35.27 -12.86
C ARG A 110 26.10 34.52 -12.38
N ALA A 111 27.05 35.20 -11.74
CA ALA A 111 28.22 34.56 -11.13
C ALA A 111 27.82 33.64 -9.96
N THR A 112 26.88 34.05 -9.10
CA THR A 112 26.38 33.21 -8.00
C THR A 112 25.65 31.98 -8.52
N ALA A 113 24.78 32.13 -9.53
CA ALA A 113 24.08 31.00 -10.14
C ALA A 113 25.05 30.03 -10.83
N LEU A 114 26.08 30.54 -11.52
CA LEU A 114 27.15 29.72 -12.09
C LEU A 114 27.96 28.99 -11.01
N ALA A 115 28.24 29.64 -9.88
CA ALA A 115 28.92 29.01 -8.75
C ALA A 115 28.07 27.90 -8.11
N CYS A 116 26.75 28.11 -7.97
CA CYS A 116 25.83 27.07 -7.50
C CYS A 116 25.74 25.89 -8.48
N ILE A 117 25.67 26.17 -9.79
CA ILE A 117 25.65 25.12 -10.82
C ILE A 117 26.99 24.38 -10.84
N LEU A 118 28.12 25.07 -10.73
CA LEU A 118 29.44 24.45 -10.63
C LEU A 118 29.60 23.63 -9.35
N SER A 119 29.01 24.06 -8.23
CA SER A 119 28.97 23.28 -6.99
C SER A 119 28.12 22.02 -7.13
N ILE A 120 26.95 22.10 -7.78
CA ILE A 120 26.11 20.95 -8.08
C ILE A 120 26.81 19.98 -9.04
N VAL A 121 27.46 20.50 -10.09
CA VAL A 121 28.24 19.70 -11.05
C VAL A 121 29.48 19.09 -10.38
N TYR A 122 30.13 19.79 -9.46
CA TYR A 122 31.23 19.27 -8.65
C TYR A 122 30.78 18.09 -7.77
N HIS A 123 29.59 18.16 -7.17
CA HIS A 123 28.98 17.05 -6.43
C HIS A 123 28.49 15.89 -7.32
N LEU A 124 28.21 16.13 -8.61
CA LEU A 124 27.74 15.11 -9.57
C LEU A 124 28.86 14.45 -10.40
N VAL A 125 30.01 15.11 -10.60
CA VAL A 125 31.09 14.66 -11.51
C VAL A 125 32.27 14.04 -10.75
N LEU A 126 32.46 14.36 -9.47
CA LEU A 126 33.35 13.57 -8.61
C LEU A 126 32.67 12.25 -8.23
N PRO A 127 33.31 11.10 -8.40
CA PRO A 127 32.71 9.77 -8.17
C PRO A 127 32.44 9.43 -6.69
N GLY A 128 32.39 10.43 -5.80
CA GLY A 128 32.53 10.28 -4.36
C GLY A 128 31.35 9.63 -3.60
N PRO A 129 30.06 9.94 -3.87
CA PRO A 129 28.97 9.42 -3.03
C PRO A 129 28.18 8.26 -3.67
N GLN A 130 27.82 8.37 -4.95
CA GLN A 130 26.80 7.50 -5.55
C GLN A 130 27.32 6.10 -5.94
N LEU A 131 28.62 5.97 -6.23
CA LEU A 131 29.25 4.68 -6.48
C LEU A 131 29.66 3.97 -5.17
N MET A 132 29.76 4.71 -4.08
CA MET A 132 30.19 4.21 -2.77
C MET A 132 29.00 3.85 -1.88
N ALA A 133 27.81 4.42 -2.14
CA ALA A 133 26.56 3.97 -1.52
C ALA A 133 26.21 2.51 -1.89
N GLN A 134 26.56 2.09 -3.11
CA GLN A 134 26.41 0.69 -3.58
C GLN A 134 27.33 -0.32 -2.88
N THR A 135 28.26 0.14 -2.05
CA THR A 135 29.20 -0.74 -1.33
C THR A 135 28.50 -1.45 -0.16
N PHE A 136 27.64 -0.75 0.57
CA PHE A 136 26.85 -1.34 1.64
C PHE A 136 25.61 -2.01 1.03
N GLN A 137 25.27 -3.20 1.51
CA GLN A 137 24.12 -3.93 0.98
C GLN A 137 22.86 -3.15 1.37
N GLU A 138 21.98 -2.87 0.42
CA GLU A 138 20.67 -2.26 0.71
C GLU A 138 19.77 -3.32 1.36
N PHE A 139 18.59 -2.93 1.87
CA PHE A 139 17.56 -3.90 2.22
C PHE A 139 17.06 -4.59 0.95
N ASP A 140 17.78 -5.65 0.57
CA ASP A 140 17.64 -6.31 -0.71
C ASP A 140 16.68 -7.51 -0.64
N ASP A 141 16.44 -8.12 -1.80
CA ASP A 141 15.52 -9.27 -1.92
C ASP A 141 15.87 -10.41 -0.95
N PHE A 142 17.14 -10.57 -0.55
CA PHE A 142 17.55 -11.61 0.39
C PHE A 142 17.13 -11.26 1.82
N SER A 143 17.51 -10.07 2.28
CA SER A 143 17.14 -9.55 3.61
C SER A 143 15.62 -9.51 3.76
N ARG A 144 14.92 -9.05 2.72
CA ARG A 144 13.46 -9.05 2.64
C ARG A 144 12.88 -10.46 2.75
N THR A 145 13.39 -11.41 1.99
CA THR A 145 12.91 -12.81 2.03
C THR A 145 13.03 -13.42 3.42
N ASP A 146 14.12 -13.13 4.14
CA ASP A 146 14.32 -13.69 5.46
C ASP A 146 13.44 -13.01 6.53
N VAL A 147 13.25 -11.68 6.47
CA VAL A 147 12.24 -10.98 7.29
C VAL A 147 10.83 -11.50 7.01
N GLU A 148 10.46 -11.70 5.75
CA GLU A 148 9.15 -12.23 5.34
C GLU A 148 8.89 -13.63 5.94
N ARG A 149 9.91 -14.48 6.09
CA ARG A 149 9.75 -15.79 6.76
C ARG A 149 9.38 -15.67 8.23
N PHE A 150 9.82 -14.61 8.91
CA PHE A 150 9.38 -14.32 10.27
C PHE A 150 7.95 -13.81 10.28
N MET A 151 7.61 -12.91 9.35
CA MET A 151 6.24 -12.39 9.18
C MET A 151 5.22 -13.50 8.88
N ASP A 152 5.53 -14.43 7.96
CA ASP A 152 4.68 -15.59 7.65
C ASP A 152 4.35 -16.47 8.87
N ARG A 153 5.27 -16.53 9.83
CA ARG A 153 5.07 -17.25 11.09
C ARG A 153 4.33 -16.38 12.11
N ALA A 154 4.58 -15.08 12.12
CA ALA A 154 3.87 -14.10 12.91
C ALA A 154 2.39 -14.03 12.51
N ASP A 155 2.04 -14.29 11.25
CA ASP A 155 0.65 -14.26 10.78
C ASP A 155 -0.26 -15.29 11.44
N ARG A 156 0.32 -16.30 12.09
CA ARG A 156 -0.40 -17.30 12.89
C ARG A 156 -0.72 -16.82 14.31
N LYS A 157 -0.27 -15.62 14.69
CA LYS A 157 -0.55 -15.01 15.98
C LYS A 157 -1.91 -14.33 15.92
N SER A 158 -2.65 -14.46 17.00
CA SER A 158 -3.96 -13.82 17.18
C SER A 158 -3.87 -12.47 17.92
N ASP A 159 -2.70 -12.15 18.48
CA ASP A 159 -2.45 -10.93 19.24
C ASP A 159 -1.37 -10.09 18.56
N VAL A 160 -1.59 -8.78 18.50
CA VAL A 160 -0.69 -7.84 17.81
C VAL A 160 0.66 -7.71 18.52
N ASN A 161 0.70 -7.82 19.84
CA ASN A 161 1.97 -7.78 20.57
C ASN A 161 2.79 -9.03 20.29
N ASP A 162 2.14 -10.19 20.23
CA ASP A 162 2.80 -11.45 19.85
C ASP A 162 3.29 -11.41 18.40
N TRP A 163 2.53 -10.79 17.50
CA TRP A 163 2.96 -10.56 16.11
C TRP A 163 4.19 -9.65 16.07
N ASN A 164 4.13 -8.47 16.69
CA ASN A 164 5.22 -7.49 16.74
C ASN A 164 6.49 -8.11 17.34
N ASN A 165 6.37 -8.75 18.52
CA ASN A 165 7.51 -9.38 19.19
C ASN A 165 8.21 -10.42 18.29
N TYR A 166 7.46 -11.14 17.44
CA TYR A 166 8.05 -12.15 16.57
C TYR A 166 8.75 -11.52 15.37
N VAL A 167 8.16 -10.50 14.77
CA VAL A 167 8.74 -9.73 13.66
C VAL A 167 9.98 -8.97 14.12
N ASP A 168 9.94 -8.33 15.29
CA ASP A 168 11.06 -7.60 15.89
C ASP A 168 12.30 -8.50 16.10
N ILE A 169 12.09 -9.76 16.49
CA ILE A 169 13.18 -10.74 16.62
C ILE A 169 13.80 -11.05 15.25
N GLY A 170 12.97 -11.21 14.22
CA GLY A 170 13.43 -11.45 12.85
C GLY A 170 14.28 -10.30 12.36
N ILE A 171 13.75 -9.08 12.43
CA ILE A 171 14.43 -7.87 11.97
C ILE A 171 15.71 -7.60 12.75
N ALA A 172 15.71 -7.79 14.06
CA ALA A 172 16.93 -7.65 14.85
C ALA A 172 18.00 -8.68 14.47
N THR A 173 17.60 -9.87 14.00
CA THR A 173 18.54 -10.88 13.51
C THR A 173 19.14 -10.44 12.18
N GLU A 174 18.29 -10.04 11.22
CA GLU A 174 18.73 -9.60 9.89
C GLU A 174 19.56 -8.32 9.94
N TYR A 175 19.20 -7.37 10.81
CA TYR A 175 19.99 -6.15 11.00
C TYR A 175 21.40 -6.46 11.50
N VAL A 176 21.55 -7.42 12.41
CA VAL A 176 22.88 -7.81 12.91
C VAL A 176 23.70 -8.49 11.82
N GLU A 177 23.08 -9.32 10.97
CA GLU A 177 23.78 -9.92 9.83
C GLU A 177 24.24 -8.84 8.85
N TRP A 178 23.34 -7.91 8.49
CA TRP A 178 23.65 -6.75 7.67
C TRP A 178 24.76 -5.87 8.28
N GLU A 179 24.68 -5.55 9.57
CA GLU A 179 25.65 -4.67 10.26
C GLU A 179 27.04 -5.30 10.25
N ASN A 180 27.14 -6.62 10.48
CA ASN A 180 28.43 -7.32 10.44
C ASN A 180 29.08 -7.25 9.06
N ASP A 181 28.30 -7.52 8.00
CA ASP A 181 28.79 -7.48 6.62
C ASP A 181 29.16 -6.04 6.20
N ALA A 182 28.36 -5.06 6.61
CA ALA A 182 28.62 -3.65 6.34
C ALA A 182 29.87 -3.15 7.08
N LEU A 183 30.10 -3.59 8.33
CA LEU A 183 31.30 -3.28 9.08
C LEU A 183 32.56 -3.92 8.50
N GLU A 184 32.47 -5.16 7.98
CA GLU A 184 33.60 -5.79 7.28
C GLU A 184 34.03 -4.95 6.09
N LYS A 185 33.08 -4.56 5.22
CA LYS A 185 33.35 -3.69 4.07
C LYS A 185 33.88 -2.31 4.46
N LEU A 186 33.38 -1.73 5.55
CA LEU A 186 33.90 -0.45 6.07
C LEU A 186 35.36 -0.58 6.51
N ASN A 187 35.72 -1.69 7.17
CA ASN A 187 37.09 -1.96 7.59
C ASN A 187 38.02 -2.18 6.39
N GLU A 188 37.61 -2.98 5.40
CA GLU A 188 38.34 -3.16 4.14
C GLU A 188 38.61 -1.79 3.48
N ARG A 189 37.60 -0.92 3.44
CA ARG A 189 37.75 0.43 2.88
C ARG A 189 38.74 1.29 3.67
N PHE A 190 38.74 1.18 5.00
CA PHE A 190 39.71 1.90 5.83
C PHE A 190 41.14 1.42 5.62
N GLU A 191 41.34 0.12 5.37
CA GLU A 191 42.63 -0.45 5.00
C GLU A 191 43.08 0.06 3.63
N GLU A 192 42.21 0.05 2.61
CA GLU A 192 42.50 0.62 1.29
C GLU A 192 42.93 2.10 1.37
N ILE A 193 42.20 2.92 2.13
CA ILE A 193 42.53 4.34 2.33
C ILE A 193 43.87 4.49 3.08
N ALA A 194 44.15 3.62 4.05
CA ALA A 194 45.41 3.65 4.79
C ALA A 194 46.60 3.36 3.88
N ASP A 195 46.45 2.40 2.96
CA ASP A 195 47.49 1.92 2.05
C ASP A 195 47.65 2.79 0.79
N ASP A 196 46.76 3.75 0.54
CA ASP A 196 46.88 4.66 -0.61
C ASP A 196 47.98 5.71 -0.39
N ASP A 197 49.13 5.50 -1.03
CA ASP A 197 50.28 6.41 -1.01
C ASP A 197 50.04 7.74 -1.76
N ALA A 198 48.97 7.86 -2.55
CA ALA A 198 48.63 9.09 -3.28
C ALA A 198 47.93 10.13 -2.40
N LEU A 199 47.38 9.72 -1.25
CA LEU A 199 46.65 10.57 -0.33
C LEU A 199 47.54 11.05 0.82
N ASP A 200 47.47 12.33 1.17
CA ASP A 200 48.04 12.83 2.42
C ASP A 200 47.14 12.49 3.62
N ASN A 201 47.63 12.70 4.85
CA ASN A 201 46.89 12.37 6.07
C ASN A 201 45.54 13.12 6.20
N ALA A 202 45.44 14.34 5.69
CA ALA A 202 44.19 15.11 5.76
C ALA A 202 43.17 14.57 4.76
N GLN A 203 43.62 14.14 3.58
CA GLN A 203 42.78 13.49 2.58
C GLN A 203 42.31 12.11 3.05
N LYS A 204 43.20 11.31 3.68
CA LYS A 204 42.83 10.01 4.27
C LYS A 204 41.75 10.14 5.34
N GLU A 205 41.86 11.15 6.20
CA GLU A 205 40.83 11.38 7.23
C GLU A 205 39.49 11.80 6.60
N LEU A 206 39.52 12.68 5.60
CA LEU A 206 38.32 13.08 4.86
C LEU A 206 37.62 11.89 4.19
N GLU A 207 38.37 10.97 3.59
CA GLU A 207 37.80 9.77 2.97
C GLU A 207 37.22 8.78 4.00
N ARG A 208 37.86 8.63 5.16
CA ARG A 208 37.32 7.81 6.25
C ARG A 208 36.01 8.37 6.79
N ASP A 209 35.94 9.69 6.99
CA ASP A 209 34.71 10.35 7.43
C ASP A 209 33.60 10.22 6.38
N ALA A 210 33.93 10.31 5.08
CA ALA A 210 32.98 10.05 4.02
C ALA A 210 32.46 8.60 4.02
N ALA A 211 33.34 7.61 4.21
CA ALA A 211 32.94 6.21 4.30
C ALA A 211 32.04 5.92 5.52
N ARG A 212 32.32 6.54 6.68
CA ARG A 212 31.43 6.47 7.87
C ARG A 212 30.07 7.09 7.60
N ALA A 213 30.05 8.25 6.93
CA ALA A 213 28.79 8.92 6.59
C ALA A 213 27.92 8.05 5.68
N LEU A 214 28.53 7.32 4.74
CA LEU A 214 27.82 6.38 3.87
C LEU A 214 27.30 5.15 4.63
N PHE A 215 28.09 4.56 5.52
CA PHE A 215 27.62 3.47 6.38
C PHE A 215 26.40 3.89 7.20
N ASN A 216 26.46 5.06 7.84
CA ASN A 216 25.33 5.58 8.63
C ASN A 216 24.09 5.87 7.77
N ALA A 217 24.28 6.37 6.54
CA ALA A 217 23.17 6.58 5.62
C ALA A 217 22.53 5.25 5.21
N ALA A 218 23.33 4.23 4.89
CA ALA A 218 22.84 2.90 4.56
C ALA A 218 22.09 2.24 5.72
N ALA A 219 22.53 2.46 6.97
CA ALA A 219 21.80 1.99 8.16
C ALA A 219 20.40 2.62 8.26
N ILE A 220 20.31 3.93 8.03
CA ILE A 220 19.02 4.65 8.06
C ILE A 220 18.10 4.17 6.95
N ASP A 221 18.63 4.01 5.73
CA ASP A 221 17.84 3.55 4.58
C ASP A 221 17.36 2.09 4.81
N TRP A 222 18.21 1.22 5.33
CA TRP A 222 17.83 -0.16 5.69
C TRP A 222 16.72 -0.20 6.75
N GLU A 223 16.85 0.61 7.82
CA GLU A 223 15.85 0.68 8.89
C GLU A 223 14.50 1.20 8.37
N ALA A 224 14.53 2.22 7.49
CA ALA A 224 13.33 2.75 6.86
C ALA A 224 12.64 1.71 5.96
N ASP A 225 13.39 1.01 5.10
CA ASP A 225 12.84 -0.02 4.22
C ASP A 225 12.26 -1.21 5.01
N ALA A 226 12.92 -1.61 6.09
CA ALA A 226 12.42 -2.65 6.98
C ALA A 226 11.14 -2.21 7.71
N GLU A 227 11.08 -0.96 8.17
CA GLU A 227 9.90 -0.40 8.85
C GLU A 227 8.70 -0.30 7.89
N ASP A 228 8.91 0.15 6.64
CA ASP A 228 7.87 0.18 5.61
C ASP A 228 7.27 -1.21 5.38
N LEU A 229 8.11 -2.25 5.28
CA LEU A 229 7.66 -3.63 5.15
C LEU A 229 6.85 -4.11 6.38
N ILE A 230 7.25 -3.72 7.59
CA ILE A 230 6.50 -4.05 8.82
C ILE A 230 5.11 -3.42 8.77
N TYR A 231 5.01 -2.14 8.43
CA TYR A 231 3.72 -1.45 8.39
C TYR A 231 2.81 -2.05 7.34
N GLU A 232 3.32 -2.28 6.13
CA GLU A 232 2.61 -2.96 5.06
C GLU A 232 2.06 -4.30 5.55
N ARG A 233 2.94 -5.17 6.05
CA ARG A 233 2.55 -6.52 6.43
C ARG A 233 1.65 -6.58 7.67
N ARG A 234 1.82 -5.66 8.62
CA ARG A 234 0.93 -5.56 9.79
C ARG A 234 -0.47 -5.11 9.39
N GLY A 235 -0.58 -4.19 8.43
CA GLY A 235 -1.86 -3.76 7.87
C GLY A 235 -2.62 -4.93 7.24
N GLU A 236 -1.94 -5.70 6.39
CA GLU A 236 -2.49 -6.91 5.77
C GLU A 236 -2.89 -7.95 6.83
N TRP A 237 -2.01 -8.24 7.80
CA TRP A 237 -2.29 -9.18 8.88
C TRP A 237 -3.54 -8.79 9.67
N ARG A 238 -3.70 -7.50 10.03
CA ARG A 238 -4.90 -7.00 10.72
C ARG A 238 -6.15 -7.22 9.89
N ALA A 239 -6.09 -6.91 8.59
CA ALA A 239 -7.21 -7.14 7.69
C ALA A 239 -7.58 -8.64 7.69
N LEU A 240 -6.61 -9.56 7.66
CA LEU A 240 -6.84 -11.01 7.72
C LEU A 240 -7.42 -11.51 9.05
N GLN A 241 -7.19 -10.83 10.17
CA GLN A 241 -7.80 -11.17 11.46
C GLN A 241 -9.29 -10.83 11.54
N GLU A 242 -9.79 -9.96 10.67
CA GLU A 242 -11.19 -9.54 10.70
C GLU A 242 -12.11 -10.64 10.15
N ASP A 243 -13.21 -10.87 10.86
CA ASP A 243 -14.25 -11.83 10.50
C ASP A 243 -15.17 -11.24 9.41
N LEU A 244 -14.87 -11.63 8.17
CA LEU A 244 -15.67 -11.32 7.00
C LEU A 244 -16.53 -12.50 6.53
N ASP A 245 -16.68 -13.55 7.36
CA ASP A 245 -17.51 -14.71 7.01
C ASP A 245 -18.97 -14.27 6.96
N VAL A 246 -19.52 -14.17 5.76
CA VAL A 246 -20.91 -13.78 5.51
C VAL A 246 -21.81 -15.01 5.40
N VAL A 247 -23.13 -14.82 5.56
CA VAL A 247 -24.11 -15.90 5.34
C VAL A 247 -23.91 -16.53 3.96
N GLU A 248 -23.63 -17.83 3.98
CA GLU A 248 -23.58 -18.63 2.76
C GLU A 248 -24.96 -18.76 2.14
N ILE A 249 -25.00 -18.88 0.80
CA ILE A 249 -26.23 -19.21 0.08
C ILE A 249 -26.78 -20.54 0.60
N ASP A 250 -27.98 -20.52 1.21
CA ASP A 250 -28.75 -21.72 1.50
C ASP A 250 -29.32 -22.30 0.20
N PRO A 251 -28.87 -23.49 -0.25
CA PRO A 251 -29.36 -24.11 -1.47
C PRO A 251 -30.89 -24.33 -1.44
N ALA A 252 -31.47 -24.64 -0.27
CA ALA A 252 -32.89 -24.90 -0.14
C ALA A 252 -33.72 -23.62 -0.30
N GLU A 253 -33.24 -22.50 0.23
CA GLU A 253 -33.89 -21.19 0.06
C GLU A 253 -33.85 -20.74 -1.40
N TYR A 254 -32.70 -20.93 -2.07
CA TYR A 254 -32.54 -20.62 -3.49
C TYR A 254 -33.41 -21.52 -4.38
N GLU A 255 -33.46 -22.82 -4.12
CA GLU A 255 -34.32 -23.76 -4.85
C GLU A 255 -35.81 -23.42 -4.63
N ALA A 256 -36.21 -23.03 -3.41
CA ALA A 256 -37.57 -22.60 -3.12
C ALA A 256 -37.94 -21.27 -3.83
N ALA A 257 -37.03 -20.30 -3.86
CA ALA A 257 -37.24 -19.02 -4.55
C ALA A 257 -37.40 -19.20 -6.06
N VAL A 258 -36.58 -20.09 -6.66
CA VAL A 258 -36.70 -20.48 -8.06
C VAL A 258 -38.04 -21.17 -8.33
N ALA A 259 -38.41 -22.17 -7.53
CA ALA A 259 -39.66 -22.90 -7.72
C ALA A 259 -40.89 -21.98 -7.60
N GLN A 260 -40.84 -20.99 -6.69
CA GLN A 260 -41.87 -19.98 -6.59
C GLN A 260 -41.95 -19.10 -7.86
N ALA A 261 -40.80 -18.65 -8.38
CA ALA A 261 -40.75 -17.88 -9.62
C ALA A 261 -41.29 -18.68 -10.82
N GLU A 262 -41.00 -19.98 -10.91
CA GLU A 262 -41.57 -20.88 -11.92
C GLU A 262 -43.09 -21.04 -11.79
N ALA A 263 -43.59 -21.18 -10.57
CA ALA A 263 -45.03 -21.25 -10.30
C ALA A 263 -45.75 -19.95 -10.71
N ASP A 264 -45.14 -18.80 -10.45
CA ASP A 264 -45.66 -17.49 -10.86
C ASP A 264 -45.65 -17.33 -12.39
N LEU A 265 -44.69 -17.96 -13.07
CA LEU A 265 -44.58 -17.98 -14.52
C LEU A 265 -45.63 -18.85 -15.21
N ALA A 266 -46.07 -19.93 -14.57
CA ALA A 266 -47.17 -20.77 -15.07
C ALA A 266 -48.50 -20.00 -15.20
N ALA A 267 -48.63 -18.84 -14.53
CA ALA A 267 -49.76 -17.93 -14.66
C ALA A 267 -49.62 -16.95 -15.85
N VAL A 268 -48.47 -16.90 -16.53
CA VAL A 268 -48.17 -15.99 -17.65
C VAL A 268 -48.39 -16.72 -18.99
N VAL A 269 -49.11 -16.09 -19.91
CA VAL A 269 -49.61 -16.71 -21.16
C VAL A 269 -48.51 -16.94 -22.22
N GLU A 270 -47.44 -16.17 -22.21
CA GLU A 270 -46.27 -16.36 -23.09
C GLU A 270 -45.01 -16.54 -22.24
N LEU A 271 -44.56 -17.80 -22.13
CA LEU A 271 -43.28 -18.17 -21.55
C LEU A 271 -42.16 -17.72 -22.49
N ASP A 272 -41.47 -16.62 -22.15
CA ASP A 272 -40.18 -16.28 -22.73
C ASP A 272 -39.05 -16.29 -21.68
N LEU A 273 -37.82 -16.49 -22.14
CA LEU A 273 -36.65 -16.59 -21.27
C LEU A 273 -36.39 -15.31 -20.47
N ASN A 274 -36.78 -14.14 -21.00
CA ASN A 274 -36.58 -12.87 -20.31
C ASN A 274 -37.53 -12.73 -19.11
N SER A 275 -38.76 -13.22 -19.24
CA SER A 275 -39.76 -13.22 -18.18
C SER A 275 -39.30 -14.13 -17.04
N TRP A 276 -38.69 -15.27 -17.37
CA TRP A 276 -38.05 -16.16 -16.39
C TRP A 276 -36.88 -15.50 -15.68
N ASP A 277 -35.93 -14.94 -16.43
CA ASP A 277 -34.76 -14.25 -15.85
C ASP A 277 -35.20 -13.10 -14.92
N THR A 278 -36.28 -12.39 -15.27
CA THR A 278 -36.83 -11.29 -14.46
C THR A 278 -37.47 -11.77 -13.16
N LEU A 279 -38.32 -12.80 -13.22
CA LEU A 279 -39.04 -13.31 -12.05
C LEU A 279 -38.10 -13.97 -11.05
N VAL A 280 -37.15 -14.79 -11.54
CA VAL A 280 -36.14 -15.42 -10.68
C VAL A 280 -35.23 -14.35 -10.04
N SER A 281 -34.80 -13.35 -10.81
CA SER A 281 -33.99 -12.26 -10.24
C SER A 281 -34.75 -11.47 -9.17
N ALA A 282 -36.07 -11.27 -9.34
CA ALA A 282 -36.89 -10.60 -8.33
C ALA A 282 -37.06 -11.46 -7.07
N ALA A 283 -37.25 -12.78 -7.24
CA ALA A 283 -37.38 -13.72 -6.12
C ALA A 283 -36.09 -13.81 -5.28
N LEU A 284 -34.93 -13.76 -5.94
CA LEU A 284 -33.61 -13.81 -5.28
C LEU A 284 -33.13 -12.47 -4.74
N GLN A 285 -33.82 -11.36 -5.01
CA GLN A 285 -33.37 -10.02 -4.63
C GLN A 285 -33.16 -9.87 -3.12
N ASN A 286 -34.07 -10.42 -2.29
CA ASN A 286 -33.94 -10.34 -0.84
C ASN A 286 -32.69 -11.05 -0.31
N ALA A 287 -32.33 -12.20 -0.89
CA ALA A 287 -31.13 -12.94 -0.50
C ALA A 287 -29.86 -12.18 -0.88
N ARG A 288 -29.85 -11.56 -2.06
CA ARG A 288 -28.74 -10.70 -2.53
C ARG A 288 -28.60 -9.45 -1.67
N ASP A 289 -29.70 -8.79 -1.35
CA ASP A 289 -29.71 -7.61 -0.47
C ASP A 289 -29.26 -7.96 0.95
N ALA A 290 -29.64 -9.13 1.47
CA ALA A 290 -29.21 -9.61 2.78
C ALA A 290 -27.69 -9.85 2.82
N PHE A 291 -27.15 -10.53 1.80
CA PHE A 291 -25.71 -10.72 1.64
C PHE A 291 -24.96 -9.39 1.61
N GLU A 292 -25.41 -8.45 0.77
CA GLU A 292 -24.79 -7.12 0.66
C GLU A 292 -24.85 -6.34 1.97
N ALA A 293 -25.99 -6.36 2.66
CA ALA A 293 -26.14 -5.68 3.95
C ALA A 293 -25.20 -6.26 5.01
N GLU A 294 -25.06 -7.58 5.07
CA GLU A 294 -24.18 -8.25 6.01
C GLU A 294 -22.70 -8.00 5.71
N LEU A 295 -22.28 -8.13 4.45
CA LEU A 295 -20.90 -7.85 4.04
C LEU A 295 -20.52 -6.40 4.40
N ASN A 296 -21.37 -5.43 4.04
CA ASN A 296 -21.11 -4.03 4.35
C ASN A 296 -21.04 -3.77 5.87
N ALA A 297 -21.86 -4.46 6.67
CA ALA A 297 -21.80 -4.35 8.12
C ALA A 297 -20.48 -4.93 8.69
N LYS A 298 -19.98 -6.02 8.12
CA LYS A 298 -18.69 -6.63 8.49
C LYS A 298 -17.51 -5.75 8.10
N ILE A 299 -17.50 -5.20 6.88
CA ILE A 299 -16.49 -4.23 6.44
C ILE A 299 -16.47 -3.00 7.35
N SER A 300 -17.63 -2.41 7.65
CA SER A 300 -17.72 -1.26 8.57
C SER A 300 -17.24 -1.59 9.98
N THR A 301 -17.47 -2.82 10.45
CA THR A 301 -16.95 -3.30 11.74
C THR A 301 -15.43 -3.43 11.71
N ALA A 302 -14.87 -4.02 10.66
CA ALA A 302 -13.42 -4.16 10.46
C ALA A 302 -12.71 -2.78 10.45
N GLU A 303 -13.27 -1.81 9.72
CA GLU A 303 -12.77 -0.43 9.68
C GLU A 303 -12.83 0.24 11.06
N SER A 304 -13.90 -0.01 11.82
CA SER A 304 -14.08 0.54 13.17
C SER A 304 -13.10 -0.08 14.18
N ASN A 305 -12.87 -1.39 14.10
CA ASN A 305 -11.92 -2.11 14.96
C ASN A 305 -10.49 -1.56 14.79
N ASN A 306 -10.16 -1.12 13.58
CA ASN A 306 -8.84 -0.62 13.21
C ASN A 306 -8.83 0.90 12.96
N ALA A 307 -9.71 1.67 13.61
CA ALA A 307 -9.79 3.12 13.41
C ALA A 307 -8.53 3.89 13.89
N ALA A 308 -7.72 3.29 14.75
CA ALA A 308 -6.53 3.93 15.33
C ALA A 308 -5.25 3.79 14.48
N ILE A 309 -5.23 2.92 13.47
CA ILE A 309 -4.06 2.75 12.60
C ILE A 309 -3.97 3.90 11.59
N SER A 310 -2.76 4.25 11.15
CA SER A 310 -2.49 5.36 10.24
C SER A 310 -1.28 5.09 9.35
N GLY A 311 -0.97 5.99 8.41
CA GLY A 311 0.20 5.85 7.54
C GLY A 311 0.10 4.63 6.61
N ASP A 312 1.24 3.99 6.34
CA ASP A 312 1.33 2.87 5.40
C ASP A 312 0.60 1.62 5.92
N GLU A 313 0.54 1.41 7.24
CA GLU A 313 -0.26 0.34 7.84
C GLU A 313 -1.75 0.48 7.52
N ARG A 314 -2.27 1.72 7.50
CA ARG A 314 -3.66 1.98 7.12
C ARG A 314 -3.89 1.70 5.64
N ILE A 315 -2.95 2.08 4.78
CA ILE A 315 -3.05 1.87 3.33
C ILE A 315 -3.09 0.38 3.02
N ALA A 316 -2.17 -0.40 3.60
CA ALA A 316 -2.12 -1.84 3.39
C ALA A 316 -3.36 -2.56 3.97
N PHE A 317 -3.83 -2.14 5.15
CA PHE A 317 -5.08 -2.66 5.72
C PHE A 317 -6.29 -2.44 4.79
N GLU A 318 -6.47 -1.20 4.29
CA GLU A 318 -7.60 -0.88 3.41
C GLU A 318 -7.52 -1.63 2.08
N GLN A 319 -6.30 -1.80 1.53
CA GLN A 319 -6.09 -2.54 0.31
C GLN A 319 -6.45 -4.02 0.48
N GLU A 320 -5.91 -4.69 1.50
CA GLU A 320 -6.21 -6.10 1.77
C GLU A 320 -7.70 -6.30 2.09
N LEU A 321 -8.31 -5.39 2.86
CA LEU A 321 -9.74 -5.44 3.15
C LEU A 321 -10.59 -5.37 1.88
N LEU A 322 -10.23 -4.48 0.93
CA LEU A 322 -10.89 -4.36 -0.37
C LEU A 322 -10.69 -5.62 -1.23
N GLU A 323 -9.49 -6.20 -1.24
CA GLU A 323 -9.21 -7.44 -1.97
C GLU A 323 -10.07 -8.61 -1.44
N ARG A 324 -10.16 -8.76 -0.11
CA ARG A 324 -11.03 -9.74 0.54
C ARG A 324 -12.51 -9.50 0.23
N GLU A 325 -12.97 -8.24 0.28
CA GLU A 325 -14.34 -7.88 -0.08
C GLU A 325 -14.67 -8.32 -1.52
N GLN A 326 -13.79 -8.01 -2.48
CA GLN A 326 -13.95 -8.40 -3.88
C GLN A 326 -13.97 -9.92 -4.06
N GLN A 327 -13.12 -10.65 -3.33
CA GLN A 327 -13.11 -12.11 -3.36
C GLN A 327 -14.45 -12.69 -2.88
N ILE A 328 -14.96 -12.20 -1.75
CA ILE A 328 -16.24 -12.66 -1.17
C ILE A 328 -17.40 -12.37 -2.13
N ARG A 329 -17.47 -11.15 -2.69
CA ARG A 329 -18.46 -10.79 -3.71
C ARG A 329 -18.38 -11.69 -4.94
N SER A 330 -17.17 -11.96 -5.41
CA SER A 330 -16.93 -12.82 -6.58
C SER A 330 -17.43 -14.25 -6.33
N GLU A 331 -17.10 -14.81 -5.16
CA GLU A 331 -17.55 -16.15 -4.78
C GLU A 331 -19.07 -16.23 -4.66
N PHE A 332 -19.69 -15.24 -4.01
CA PHE A 332 -21.15 -15.16 -3.93
C PHE A 332 -21.80 -15.12 -5.31
N LEU A 333 -21.32 -14.26 -6.21
CA LEU A 333 -21.83 -14.15 -7.58
C LEU A 333 -21.66 -15.45 -8.37
N LEU A 334 -20.55 -16.17 -8.19
CA LEU A 334 -20.36 -17.47 -8.82
C LEU A 334 -21.38 -18.50 -8.34
N ARG A 335 -21.63 -18.55 -7.02
CA ARG A 335 -22.62 -19.45 -6.43
C ARG A 335 -24.05 -19.07 -6.84
N ASP A 336 -24.42 -17.78 -6.80
CA ASP A 336 -25.73 -17.28 -7.25
C ASP A 336 -26.00 -17.65 -8.72
N ASN A 337 -25.03 -17.37 -9.61
CA ASN A 337 -25.16 -17.71 -11.02
C ASN A 337 -25.26 -19.23 -11.26
N PHE A 338 -24.56 -20.04 -10.47
CA PHE A 338 -24.67 -21.49 -10.57
C PHE A 338 -26.11 -21.98 -10.33
N TYR A 339 -26.77 -21.50 -9.28
CA TYR A 339 -28.16 -21.89 -8.98
C TYR A 339 -29.13 -21.39 -10.04
N VAL A 340 -28.99 -20.14 -10.50
CA VAL A 340 -29.82 -19.58 -11.57
C VAL A 340 -29.64 -20.37 -12.88
N LEU A 341 -28.41 -20.64 -13.30
CA LEU A 341 -28.16 -21.39 -14.53
C LEU A 341 -28.62 -22.85 -14.45
N ARG A 342 -28.49 -23.48 -13.28
CA ARG A 342 -28.97 -24.85 -13.07
C ARG A 342 -30.49 -24.91 -13.20
N ALA A 343 -31.21 -23.97 -12.59
CA ALA A 343 -32.65 -23.86 -12.69
C ALA A 343 -33.13 -23.63 -14.14
N ARG A 344 -32.46 -22.72 -14.85
CA ARG A 344 -32.79 -22.38 -16.25
C ARG A 344 -32.73 -23.56 -17.23
N ASN A 345 -31.92 -24.58 -16.93
CA ASN A 345 -31.66 -25.73 -17.81
C ASN A 345 -32.42 -27.01 -17.40
N GLN A 346 -33.34 -26.93 -16.43
CA GLN A 346 -34.31 -27.99 -16.12
C GLN A 346 -35.55 -27.85 -17.00
#